data_AF-A0A3B0T031-F1
#
_entry.id   AF-A0A3B0T031-F1
#
_cell.length_a   1.000
_cell.length_b   1.000
_cell.length_c   1.000
_cell.angle_alpha   90.00
_cell.angle_beta   90.00
_cell.angle_gamma   90.00
#
_symmetry.space_group_name_H-M   'P 1'
#
loop_
_entity.id
_entity.type
_entity.pdbx_description
1 polymer ?
#
loop_
_entity_poly.entity_id
_entity_poly.type
_entity_poly.pdbx_seq_one_letter_code
_entity_poly.pdbx_strand_id
1 'polypeptide(L)'
;MGNTGTNHLQHAVGVVYQFDIEKRLSKSGEEKSEMIAALAKEKQRLNDSIAAVDRAREAADLTDILAKEKEKTRLAVIEKGKNDAENQRKQQIEKTIKNLGYVYFDLNSSYLNAKSKEVLKALAEVMTEYPELELKVTSHTDSRGHATYNNWLSTRRANRTVDYLVGLGVVSNRLMAEGYGENNLLNDCDNDTYCPE
;
A
#
# COMPACT_ATOMS: atom_id res chain seq x y z
N MET A 1 -51.01 -41.72 95.94
CA MET A 1 -51.63 -41.60 94.61
C MET A 1 -52.48 -40.34 94.65
N GLY A 2 -52.28 -39.26 93.91
CA GLY A 2 -51.43 -38.93 92.78
C GLY A 2 -52.16 -37.77 92.12
N ASN A 3 -51.69 -36.53 92.32
CA ASN A 3 -52.29 -35.38 91.62
C ASN A 3 -51.16 -34.64 90.90
N THR A 4 -50.81 -35.18 89.75
CA THR A 4 -49.89 -34.60 88.77
C THR A 4 -50.62 -33.45 88.08
N GLY A 5 -50.22 -32.21 88.39
CA GLY A 5 -50.74 -31.04 87.68
C GLY A 5 -50.39 -31.12 86.19
N THR A 6 -51.40 -31.23 85.34
CA THR A 6 -51.26 -31.10 83.90
C THR A 6 -51.25 -29.61 83.55
N ASN A 7 -50.09 -29.14 83.11
CA ASN A 7 -49.85 -27.78 82.67
C ASN A 7 -50.58 -27.58 81.33
N HIS A 8 -51.80 -27.04 81.36
CA HIS A 8 -52.59 -26.81 80.14
C HIS A 8 -52.08 -25.54 79.44
N LEU A 9 -51.11 -25.70 78.54
CA LEU A 9 -50.72 -24.64 77.60
C LEU A 9 -51.90 -24.42 76.63
N GLN A 10 -52.67 -23.36 76.84
CA GLN A 10 -53.61 -22.86 75.84
C GLN A 10 -52.83 -22.05 74.80
N HIS A 11 -52.58 -22.62 73.63
CA HIS A 11 -52.18 -21.84 72.46
C HIS A 11 -53.45 -21.43 71.71
N ALA A 12 -53.86 -20.17 71.86
CA ALA A 12 -54.89 -19.59 71.02
C ALA A 12 -54.35 -19.49 69.58
N VAL A 13 -54.97 -20.23 68.65
CA VAL A 13 -54.73 -20.03 67.21
C VAL A 13 -55.52 -18.79 66.79
N GLY A 14 -54.84 -17.66 66.64
CA GLY A 14 -55.44 -16.45 66.09
C GLY A 14 -55.56 -16.56 64.57
N VAL A 15 -56.79 -16.55 64.04
CA VAL A 15 -57.04 -16.39 62.61
C VAL A 15 -57.05 -14.90 62.29
N VAL A 16 -56.08 -14.43 61.53
CA VAL A 16 -56.06 -13.06 60.98
C VAL A 16 -56.71 -13.13 59.59
N TYR A 17 -57.87 -12.52 59.41
CA TYR A 17 -58.46 -12.32 58.09
C TYR A 17 -57.87 -11.05 57.48
N GLN A 18 -57.16 -11.16 56.35
CA GLN A 18 -56.81 -10.03 55.50
C GLN A 18 -57.86 -9.95 54.38
N PHE A 19 -58.73 -8.95 54.44
CA PHE A 19 -59.70 -8.70 53.39
C PHE A 19 -58.99 -8.02 52.21
N ASP A 20 -58.89 -8.71 51.07
CA ASP A 20 -58.51 -8.07 49.81
C ASP A 20 -59.68 -7.20 49.32
N ILE A 21 -59.53 -5.88 49.43
CA ILE A 21 -60.47 -4.93 48.84
C ILE A 21 -60.11 -4.82 47.35
N GLU A 22 -60.84 -5.52 46.48
CA GLU A 22 -60.78 -5.28 45.04
C GLU A 22 -61.31 -3.86 44.73
N LYS A 23 -60.42 -2.86 44.67
CA LYS A 23 -60.76 -1.54 44.13
C LYS A 23 -60.97 -1.66 42.62
N ARG A 24 -62.22 -1.84 42.20
CA ARG A 24 -62.61 -1.67 40.78
C ARG A 24 -62.48 -0.20 40.40
N LEU A 25 -61.96 0.09 39.20
CA LEU A 25 -61.87 1.46 38.70
C LEU A 25 -63.29 2.05 38.57
N SER A 26 -63.43 3.36 38.79
CA SER A 26 -64.67 4.08 38.48
C SER A 26 -64.93 4.05 36.96
N LYS A 27 -66.18 4.18 36.51
CA LYS A 27 -66.55 4.29 35.08
C LYS A 27 -65.64 5.24 34.28
N SER A 28 -65.26 6.37 34.89
CA SER A 28 -64.35 7.35 34.27
C SER A 28 -62.87 6.90 34.24
N GLY A 29 -62.47 6.00 35.15
CA GLY A 29 -61.15 5.38 35.14
C GLY A 29 -61.00 4.31 34.06
N GLU A 30 -62.05 3.52 33.82
CA GLU A 30 -62.10 2.52 32.74
C GLU A 30 -61.98 3.21 31.37
N GLU A 31 -62.78 4.26 31.13
CA GLU A 31 -62.71 5.08 29.90
C GLU A 31 -61.31 5.69 29.68
N LYS A 32 -60.66 6.19 30.74
CA LYS A 32 -59.28 6.70 30.66
C LYS A 32 -58.27 5.60 30.37
N SER A 33 -58.45 4.39 30.91
CA SER A 33 -57.56 3.25 30.65
C SER A 33 -57.66 2.79 29.20
N GLU A 34 -58.87 2.79 28.63
CA GLU A 34 -59.11 2.50 27.21
C GLU A 34 -58.50 3.58 26.31
N MET A 35 -58.62 4.86 26.69
CA MET A 35 -57.96 5.96 25.99
C MET A 35 -56.43 5.83 26.03
N ILE A 36 -55.85 5.45 27.17
CA ILE A 36 -54.40 5.20 27.30
C ILE A 36 -53.98 4.01 26.43
N ALA A 37 -54.78 2.93 26.39
CA ALA A 37 -54.51 1.77 25.55
C ALA A 37 -54.62 2.12 24.04
N ALA A 38 -55.59 2.94 23.66
CA ALA A 38 -55.75 3.43 22.28
C ALA A 38 -54.58 4.34 21.86
N LEU A 39 -54.18 5.28 22.71
CA LEU A 39 -53.01 6.13 22.50
C LEU A 39 -51.71 5.33 22.43
N ALA A 40 -51.56 4.29 23.26
CA ALA A 40 -50.42 3.39 23.22
C ALA A 40 -50.34 2.61 21.90
N LYS A 41 -51.49 2.12 21.40
CA LYS A 41 -51.58 1.45 20.10
C LYS A 41 -51.26 2.39 18.93
N GLU A 42 -51.73 3.63 18.98
CA GLU A 42 -51.43 4.62 17.94
C GLU A 42 -49.95 5.03 17.96
N LYS A 43 -49.39 5.24 19.16
CA LYS A 43 -47.95 5.48 19.33
C LYS A 43 -47.12 4.31 18.82
N GLN A 44 -47.58 3.07 19.03
CA GLN A 44 -46.93 1.88 18.50
C GLN A 44 -46.94 1.85 16.96
N ARG A 45 -48.07 2.17 16.32
CA ARG A 45 -48.18 2.25 14.85
C ARG A 45 -47.29 3.34 14.24
N LEU A 46 -47.24 4.51 14.88
CA LEU A 46 -46.36 5.61 14.47
C LEU A 46 -44.90 5.19 14.57
N ASN A 47 -44.51 4.55 15.68
CA ASN A 47 -43.15 4.03 15.86
C ASN A 47 -42.81 2.96 14.81
N ASP A 48 -43.71 2.02 14.53
CA ASP A 48 -43.50 0.97 13.52
C ASP A 48 -43.31 1.56 12.11
N SER A 49 -44.05 2.63 11.79
CA SER A 49 -43.96 3.34 10.51
C SER A 49 -42.66 4.14 10.38
N ILE A 50 -42.23 4.83 11.44
CA ILE A 50 -40.93 5.53 11.49
C ILE A 50 -39.79 4.52 11.33
N ALA A 51 -39.82 3.42 12.08
CA ALA A 51 -38.81 2.37 11.99
C ALA A 51 -38.74 1.72 10.60
N ALA A 52 -39.86 1.64 9.87
CA ALA A 52 -39.86 1.14 8.49
C ALA A 52 -39.18 2.12 7.52
N VAL A 53 -39.43 3.42 7.68
CA VAL A 53 -38.82 4.48 6.86
C VAL A 53 -37.31 4.60 7.13
N ASP A 54 -36.91 4.58 8.41
CA ASP A 54 -35.51 4.65 8.81
C ASP A 54 -34.71 3.45 8.28
N ARG A 55 -35.25 2.22 8.40
CA ARG A 55 -34.64 1.01 7.80
C ARG A 55 -34.48 1.11 6.29
N ALA A 56 -35.46 1.70 5.59
CA ALA A 56 -35.39 1.88 4.15
C ALA A 56 -34.31 2.90 3.75
N ARG A 57 -34.17 3.99 4.52
CA ARG A 57 -33.13 5.00 4.32
C ARG A 57 -31.73 4.44 4.58
N GLU A 58 -31.55 3.73 5.69
CA GLU A 58 -30.27 3.09 6.05
C GLU A 58 -29.86 2.04 5.02
N ALA A 59 -30.82 1.26 4.50
CA ALA A 59 -30.55 0.28 3.44
C ALA A 59 -30.08 0.96 2.15
N ALA A 60 -30.68 2.09 1.76
CA ALA A 60 -30.26 2.86 0.60
C ALA A 60 -28.84 3.45 0.78
N ASP A 61 -28.57 4.08 1.92
CA ASP A 61 -27.25 4.64 2.25
C ASP A 61 -26.16 3.55 2.24
N LEU A 62 -26.46 2.36 2.79
CA LEU A 62 -25.55 1.22 2.78
C LEU A 62 -25.26 0.72 1.35
N THR A 63 -26.27 0.66 0.48
CA THR A 63 -26.04 0.26 -0.92
C THR A 63 -25.15 1.23 -1.69
N ASP A 64 -25.30 2.53 -1.43
CA ASP A 64 -24.47 3.57 -2.05
C ASP A 64 -23.01 3.51 -1.56
N ILE A 65 -22.80 3.25 -0.26
CA ILE A 65 -21.46 3.04 0.30
C ILE A 65 -20.81 1.82 -0.35
N LEU A 66 -21.52 0.70 -0.41
CA LEU A 66 -21.02 -0.54 -1.03
C LEU A 66 -20.72 -0.35 -2.52
N ALA A 67 -21.53 0.42 -3.24
CA ALA A 67 -21.28 0.74 -4.65
C ALA A 67 -20.00 1.58 -4.82
N LYS A 68 -19.79 2.60 -3.96
CA LYS A 68 -18.57 3.42 -3.96
C LYS A 68 -17.32 2.60 -3.61
N GLU A 69 -17.41 1.70 -2.64
CA GLU A 69 -16.30 0.81 -2.27
C GLU A 69 -15.92 -0.17 -3.39
N LYS A 70 -16.93 -0.76 -4.05
CA LYS A 70 -16.71 -1.62 -5.22
C LYS A 70 -16.04 -0.87 -6.35
N GLU A 71 -16.50 0.34 -6.67
CA GLU A 71 -15.89 1.15 -7.72
C GLU A 71 -14.46 1.54 -7.36
N LYS A 72 -14.21 1.98 -6.11
CA LYS A 72 -12.85 2.26 -5.63
C LYS A 72 -11.94 1.03 -5.75
N THR A 73 -12.44 -0.15 -5.40
CA THR A 73 -11.69 -1.40 -5.51
C THR A 73 -11.39 -1.73 -6.97
N ARG A 74 -12.37 -1.55 -7.87
CA ARG A 74 -12.19 -1.74 -9.31
C ARG A 74 -11.12 -0.81 -9.87
N LEU A 75 -11.16 0.47 -9.52
CA LEU A 75 -10.15 1.46 -9.92
C LEU A 75 -8.76 1.09 -9.39
N ALA A 76 -8.65 0.68 -8.12
CA ALA A 76 -7.39 0.26 -7.53
C ALA A 76 -6.79 -0.99 -8.20
N VAL A 77 -7.62 -1.95 -8.61
CA VAL A 77 -7.17 -3.13 -9.37
C VAL A 77 -6.65 -2.73 -10.76
N ILE A 78 -7.32 -1.79 -11.43
CA ILE A 78 -6.88 -1.27 -12.74
C ILE A 78 -5.54 -0.54 -12.59
N GLU A 79 -5.42 0.35 -11.60
CA GLU A 79 -4.18 1.11 -11.34
C GLU A 79 -3.03 0.16 -11.00
N LYS A 80 -3.28 -0.81 -10.10
CA LYS A 80 -2.29 -1.83 -9.77
C LYS A 80 -1.86 -2.63 -11.00
N GLY A 81 -2.80 -3.05 -11.84
CA GLY A 81 -2.49 -3.76 -13.08
C GLY A 81 -1.63 -2.94 -14.06
N LYS A 82 -1.88 -1.62 -14.16
CA LYS A 82 -1.04 -0.71 -14.96
C LYS A 82 0.37 -0.60 -14.38
N ASN A 83 0.49 -0.42 -13.07
CA ASN A 83 1.78 -0.32 -12.40
C ASN A 83 2.59 -1.62 -12.50
N ASP A 84 1.93 -2.77 -12.35
CA ASP A 84 2.56 -4.09 -12.49
C ASP A 84 3.08 -4.29 -13.92
N ALA A 85 2.30 -3.92 -14.94
CA ALA A 85 2.72 -3.98 -16.34
C ALA A 85 3.89 -3.03 -16.64
N GLU A 86 3.88 -1.81 -16.08
CA GLU A 86 4.98 -0.86 -16.22
C GLU A 86 6.26 -1.39 -15.56
N ASN A 87 6.15 -1.97 -14.36
CA ASN A 87 7.28 -2.56 -13.65
C ASN A 87 7.88 -3.76 -14.41
N GLN A 88 7.03 -4.62 -14.99
CA GLN A 88 7.48 -5.72 -15.84
C GLN A 88 8.23 -5.21 -17.08
N ARG A 89 7.71 -4.16 -17.73
CA ARG A 89 8.37 -3.52 -18.86
C ARG A 89 9.74 -2.95 -18.49
N LYS A 90 9.83 -2.25 -17.36
CA LYS A 90 11.10 -1.71 -16.82
C LYS A 90 12.13 -2.82 -16.57
N GLN A 91 11.72 -3.91 -15.92
CA GLN A 91 12.60 -5.06 -15.65
C GLN A 91 13.10 -5.72 -16.95
N GLN A 92 12.23 -5.82 -17.96
CA GLN A 92 12.62 -6.39 -19.24
C GLN A 92 13.66 -5.51 -19.96
N ILE A 93 13.48 -4.19 -19.98
CA ILE A 93 14.44 -3.23 -20.57
C ILE A 93 15.78 -3.31 -19.83
N GLU A 94 15.76 -3.30 -18.50
CA GLU A 94 16.97 -3.42 -17.68
C GLU A 94 17.74 -4.71 -17.98
N LYS A 95 17.04 -5.83 -18.11
CA LYS A 95 17.63 -7.11 -18.47
C LYS A 95 18.24 -7.09 -19.87
N THR A 96 17.56 -6.51 -20.85
CA THR A 96 18.06 -6.36 -22.21
C THR A 96 19.37 -5.56 -22.22
N ILE A 97 19.41 -4.43 -21.51
CA ILE A 97 20.62 -3.58 -21.44
C ILE A 97 21.77 -4.32 -20.75
N LYS A 98 21.51 -5.01 -19.63
CA LYS A 98 22.54 -5.80 -18.93
C LYS A 98 23.13 -6.90 -19.81
N ASN A 99 22.32 -7.50 -20.68
CA ASN A 99 22.77 -8.55 -21.60
C ASN A 99 23.67 -8.03 -22.73
N LEU A 100 23.68 -6.73 -23.03
CA LEU A 100 24.61 -6.13 -23.99
C LEU A 100 26.07 -6.16 -23.49
N GLY A 101 26.26 -6.27 -22.17
CA GLY A 101 27.56 -6.33 -21.52
C GLY A 101 28.21 -4.97 -21.30
N TYR A 102 29.48 -4.99 -20.90
CA TYR A 102 30.24 -3.80 -20.55
C TYR A 102 31.07 -3.26 -21.72
N VAL A 103 31.29 -1.95 -21.67
CA VAL A 103 32.22 -1.24 -22.55
C VAL A 103 33.60 -1.24 -21.90
N TYR A 104 34.59 -1.75 -22.63
CA TYR A 104 35.97 -1.81 -22.18
C TYR A 104 36.84 -0.82 -22.97
N PHE A 105 37.93 -0.39 -22.32
CA PHE A 105 38.92 0.51 -22.88
C PHE A 105 40.30 -0.12 -22.77
N ASP A 106 41.16 0.17 -23.73
CA ASP A 106 42.56 -0.25 -23.66
C ASP A 106 43.29 0.50 -22.55
N LEU A 107 44.45 -0.04 -22.14
CA LEU A 107 45.28 0.56 -21.10
C LEU A 107 45.59 2.01 -21.43
N ASN A 108 45.37 2.88 -20.44
CA ASN A 108 45.60 4.32 -20.56
C ASN A 108 44.86 5.03 -21.72
N SER A 109 43.79 4.41 -22.24
CA SER A 109 43.03 4.94 -23.37
C SER A 109 41.61 5.34 -22.96
N SER A 110 41.10 6.37 -23.64
CA SER A 110 39.68 6.76 -23.64
C SER A 110 39.01 6.51 -24.99
N TYR A 111 39.72 5.92 -25.94
CA TYR A 111 39.18 5.59 -27.26
C TYR A 111 38.39 4.30 -27.20
N LEU A 112 37.20 4.32 -27.83
CA LEU A 112 36.35 3.15 -27.96
C LEU A 112 36.95 2.20 -29.01
N ASN A 113 37.27 0.98 -28.59
CA ASN A 113 37.67 -0.09 -29.49
C ASN A 113 36.47 -0.64 -30.29
N ALA A 114 36.74 -1.49 -31.28
CA ALA A 114 35.70 -2.00 -32.19
C ALA A 114 34.59 -2.77 -31.45
N LYS A 115 34.96 -3.63 -30.49
CA LYS A 115 34.02 -4.42 -29.69
C LYS A 115 33.10 -3.53 -28.85
N SER A 116 33.66 -2.53 -28.18
CA SER A 116 32.89 -1.53 -27.42
C SER A 116 31.95 -0.72 -28.29
N LYS A 117 32.35 -0.39 -29.52
CA LYS A 117 31.49 0.30 -30.50
C LYS A 117 30.31 -0.57 -30.94
N GLU A 118 30.47 -1.88 -31.04
CA GLU A 118 29.36 -2.80 -31.36
C GLU A 118 28.34 -2.84 -30.22
N VAL A 119 28.79 -2.94 -28.97
CA VAL A 119 27.91 -2.86 -27.79
C VAL A 119 27.13 -1.55 -27.76
N LEU A 120 27.80 -0.42 -28.01
CA LEU A 120 27.16 0.90 -28.02
C LEU A 120 26.19 1.10 -29.19
N LYS A 121 26.41 0.45 -30.33
CA LYS A 121 25.43 0.44 -31.43
C LYS A 121 24.16 -0.29 -31.04
N ALA A 122 24.28 -1.49 -30.47
CA ALA A 122 23.13 -2.23 -29.96
C ALA A 122 22.40 -1.46 -28.85
N LEU A 123 23.13 -0.75 -27.99
CA LEU A 123 22.53 0.12 -26.98
C LEU A 123 21.74 1.28 -27.60
N ALA A 124 22.28 1.92 -28.65
CA ALA A 124 21.59 3.00 -29.36
C ALA A 124 20.29 2.51 -30.03
N GLU A 125 20.28 1.29 -30.57
CA GLU A 125 19.07 0.65 -31.12
C GLU A 125 18.01 0.46 -30.02
N VAL A 126 18.40 -0.06 -28.85
CA VAL A 126 17.49 -0.18 -27.68
C VAL A 126 16.96 1.20 -27.27
N MET A 127 17.80 2.23 -27.17
CA MET A 127 17.34 3.58 -26.82
C MET A 127 16.41 4.21 -27.86
N THR A 128 16.46 3.74 -29.10
CA THR A 128 15.56 4.15 -30.18
C THR A 128 14.20 3.46 -30.05
N GLU A 129 14.18 2.19 -29.64
CA GLU A 129 12.95 1.43 -29.35
C GLU A 129 12.21 1.96 -28.11
N TYR A 130 12.96 2.46 -27.11
CA TYR A 130 12.42 2.97 -25.85
C TYR A 130 12.73 4.47 -25.68
N PRO A 131 11.91 5.39 -26.24
CA PRO A 131 12.20 6.82 -26.27
C PRO A 131 12.18 7.51 -24.89
N GLU A 132 11.49 6.94 -23.91
CA GLU A 132 11.45 7.41 -22.52
C GLU A 132 12.67 7.01 -21.67
N LEU A 133 13.56 6.16 -22.21
CA LEU A 133 14.72 5.67 -21.47
C LEU A 133 15.78 6.77 -21.33
N GLU A 134 16.21 7.05 -20.11
CA GLU A 134 17.36 7.89 -19.81
C GLU A 134 18.51 7.02 -19.31
N LEU A 135 19.73 7.33 -19.75
CA LEU A 135 20.93 6.57 -19.38
C LEU A 135 21.95 7.45 -18.69
N LYS A 136 22.46 6.92 -17.58
CA LYS A 136 23.64 7.44 -16.90
C LYS A 136 24.84 6.56 -17.23
N VAL A 137 25.76 7.12 -18.00
CA VAL A 137 27.03 6.50 -18.37
C VAL A 137 28.05 6.77 -17.28
N THR A 138 28.37 5.74 -16.51
CA THR A 138 29.42 5.80 -15.50
C THR A 138 30.70 5.15 -16.02
N SER A 139 31.85 5.72 -15.70
CA SER A 139 33.14 5.14 -16.04
C SER A 139 34.08 5.08 -14.84
N HIS A 140 34.90 4.04 -14.82
CA HIS A 140 35.80 3.69 -13.75
C HIS A 140 37.21 3.46 -14.30
N THR A 141 38.21 3.55 -13.43
CA THR A 141 39.60 3.16 -13.70
C THR A 141 40.01 2.04 -12.75
N ASP A 142 41.16 1.44 -13.02
CA ASP A 142 41.86 0.66 -12.00
C ASP A 142 42.51 1.61 -10.97
N SER A 143 43.12 1.03 -9.95
CA SER A 143 43.87 1.72 -8.88
C SER A 143 45.25 2.20 -9.29
N ARG A 144 45.68 1.92 -10.52
CA ARG A 144 47.05 2.26 -10.92
C ARG A 144 47.12 3.73 -11.30
N GLY A 145 48.09 4.43 -10.72
CA GLY A 145 48.36 5.83 -11.02
C GLY A 145 47.78 6.79 -9.98
N HIS A 146 47.77 8.08 -10.32
CA HIS A 146 47.27 9.10 -9.39
C HIS A 146 45.76 9.24 -9.49
N ALA A 147 45.07 9.33 -8.35
CA ALA A 147 43.62 9.53 -8.28
C ALA A 147 43.11 10.68 -9.18
N THR A 148 43.85 11.80 -9.26
CA THR A 148 43.50 12.93 -10.13
C THR A 148 43.52 12.56 -11.61
N TYR A 149 44.51 11.77 -12.03
CA TYR A 149 44.61 11.25 -13.38
C TYR A 149 43.48 10.26 -13.69
N ASN A 150 43.17 9.38 -12.74
CA ASN A 150 42.11 8.39 -12.84
C ASN A 150 40.71 9.02 -12.93
N ASN A 151 40.46 10.08 -12.15
CA ASN A 151 39.24 10.88 -12.27
C ASN A 151 39.14 11.57 -13.64
N TRP A 152 40.23 12.14 -14.13
CA TRP A 152 40.25 12.74 -15.47
C TRP A 152 40.00 11.70 -16.58
N LEU A 153 40.65 10.53 -16.49
CA LEU A 153 40.55 9.47 -17.50
C LEU A 153 39.15 8.86 -17.54
N SER A 154 38.56 8.56 -16.39
CA SER A 154 37.17 8.06 -16.29
C SER A 154 36.17 9.09 -16.83
N THR A 155 36.30 10.37 -16.47
CA THR A 155 35.44 11.43 -17.00
C THR A 155 35.54 11.49 -18.52
N ARG A 156 36.76 11.40 -19.07
CA ARG A 156 36.98 11.41 -20.50
C ARG A 156 36.37 10.18 -21.20
N ARG A 157 36.46 9.00 -20.58
CA ARG A 157 35.82 7.77 -21.08
C ARG A 157 34.30 7.90 -21.10
N ALA A 158 33.68 8.39 -20.03
CA ALA A 158 32.24 8.60 -19.96
C ALA A 158 31.77 9.58 -21.05
N ASN A 159 32.47 10.71 -21.21
CA ASN A 159 32.16 11.68 -22.26
C ASN A 159 32.31 11.09 -23.66
N ARG A 160 33.39 10.34 -23.93
CA ARG A 160 33.59 9.68 -25.24
C ARG A 160 32.48 8.69 -25.59
N THR A 161 31.97 7.97 -24.60
CA THR A 161 30.84 7.06 -24.78
C THR A 161 29.57 7.83 -25.12
N VAL A 162 29.28 8.92 -24.39
CA VAL A 162 28.13 9.79 -24.69
C VAL A 162 28.24 10.41 -26.07
N ASP A 163 29.39 10.99 -26.42
CA ASP A 163 29.65 11.57 -27.74
C ASP A 163 29.38 10.57 -28.87
N TYR A 164 29.79 9.31 -28.67
CA TYR A 164 29.57 8.26 -29.64
C TYR A 164 28.08 7.89 -29.77
N LEU A 165 27.34 7.79 -28.67
CA LEU A 165 25.89 7.54 -28.68
C LEU A 165 25.12 8.70 -29.33
N VAL A 166 25.51 9.96 -29.06
CA VAL A 166 24.96 11.14 -29.74
C VAL A 166 25.24 11.08 -31.23
N GLY A 167 26.45 10.68 -31.63
CA GLY A 167 26.81 10.47 -33.04
C GLY A 167 25.99 9.38 -33.74
N LEU A 168 25.39 8.45 -32.99
CA LEU A 168 24.46 7.43 -33.50
C LEU A 168 22.99 7.92 -33.53
N GLY A 169 22.72 9.14 -33.08
CA GLY A 169 21.38 9.76 -33.12
C GLY A 169 20.63 9.76 -31.78
N VAL A 170 21.26 9.34 -30.68
CA VAL A 170 20.65 9.44 -29.35
C VAL A 170 20.61 10.90 -28.88
N VAL A 171 19.45 11.36 -28.40
CA VAL A 171 19.29 12.75 -27.95
C VAL A 171 20.09 12.98 -26.67
N SER A 172 20.93 14.02 -26.65
CA SER A 172 21.87 14.30 -25.56
C SER A 172 21.20 14.55 -24.20
N ASN A 173 19.95 15.03 -24.16
CA ASN A 173 19.24 15.25 -22.89
C ASN A 173 18.89 13.94 -22.15
N ARG A 174 18.94 12.81 -22.85
CA ARG A 174 18.69 11.47 -22.30
C ARG A 174 19.97 10.81 -21.79
N LEU A 175 21.12 11.48 -21.91
CA LEU A 175 22.43 10.94 -21.59
C LEU A 175 23.10 11.81 -20.52
N MET A 176 23.55 11.16 -19.46
CA MET A 176 24.38 11.78 -18.42
C MET A 176 25.73 11.05 -18.34
N ALA A 177 26.83 11.78 -18.24
CA ALA A 177 28.18 11.22 -18.13
C ALA A 177 28.77 11.52 -16.75
N GLU A 178 29.26 10.49 -16.06
CA GLU A 178 29.94 10.62 -14.75
C GLU A 178 31.20 9.76 -14.71
N GLY A 179 32.34 10.38 -14.37
CA GLY A 179 33.58 9.68 -14.09
C GLY A 179 33.78 9.47 -12.60
N TYR A 180 34.00 8.22 -12.17
CA TYR A 180 34.19 7.86 -10.77
C TYR A 180 35.67 7.60 -10.40
N GLY A 181 36.57 7.61 -11.38
CA GLY A 181 37.98 7.25 -11.18
C GLY A 181 38.13 5.87 -10.54
N GLU A 182 39.02 5.78 -9.56
CA GLU A 182 39.32 4.58 -8.78
C GLU A 182 38.44 4.42 -7.52
N ASN A 183 37.46 5.31 -7.30
CA ASN A 183 36.69 5.33 -6.05
C ASN A 183 35.71 4.16 -5.90
N ASN A 184 35.42 3.44 -6.98
CA ASN A 184 34.45 2.35 -7.04
C ASN A 184 35.07 1.17 -7.81
N LEU A 185 36.04 0.50 -7.18
CA LEU A 185 36.67 -0.68 -7.74
C LEU A 185 35.71 -1.88 -7.67
N LEU A 186 35.71 -2.70 -8.71
CA LEU A 186 34.93 -3.95 -8.74
C LEU A 186 35.67 -5.12 -8.07
N ASN A 187 36.92 -4.90 -7.67
CA ASN A 187 37.82 -5.86 -7.06
C ASN A 187 38.52 -5.23 -5.84
N ASP A 188 39.13 -6.09 -5.02
CA ASP A 188 39.88 -5.68 -3.83
C ASP A 188 41.28 -5.12 -4.16
N CYS A 189 41.49 -4.69 -5.40
CA CYS A 189 42.78 -4.19 -5.89
C CYS A 189 42.92 -2.70 -5.61
N ASP A 190 42.89 -2.32 -4.34
CA ASP A 190 43.10 -0.93 -3.93
C ASP A 190 44.58 -0.50 -4.04
N ASN A 191 44.87 0.76 -3.71
CA ASN A 191 46.22 1.33 -3.81
C ASN A 191 47.23 0.65 -2.88
N ASP A 192 46.77 -0.11 -1.88
CA ASP A 192 47.59 -0.79 -0.88
C ASP A 192 47.72 -2.30 -1.16
N THR A 193 46.98 -2.83 -2.13
CA THR A 193 46.93 -4.25 -2.47
C THR A 193 47.63 -4.54 -3.80
N TYR A 194 48.67 -5.38 -3.76
CA TYR A 194 49.34 -5.83 -4.98
C TYR A 194 48.44 -6.79 -5.76
N CYS A 195 48.01 -6.37 -6.95
CA CYS A 195 47.27 -7.21 -7.87
C CYS A 195 48.10 -7.60 -9.09
N PRO A 196 48.35 -8.91 -9.32
CA PRO A 196 48.90 -9.40 -10.57
C PRO A 196 47.84 -9.30 -11.69
N GLU A 197 48.29 -9.19 -12.94
CA GLU A 197 47.46 -9.03 -14.14
C GLU A 197 46.46 -10.17 -14.38
#